data_AF-A0A1V5MEI4-F1
#
_entry.id   AF-A0A1V5MEI4-F1
#
_cell.length_a   1.000
_cell.length_b   1.000
_cell.length_c   1.000
_cell.angle_alpha   90.00
_cell.angle_beta   90.00
_cell.angle_gamma   90.00
#
_symmetry.space_group_name_H-M   'P 1'
#
loop_
_entity.id
_entity.type
_entity.pdbx_description
1 polymer ?
#
loop_
_entity_poly.entity_id
_entity_poly.type
_entity_poly.pdbx_seq_one_letter_code
_entity_poly.pdbx_strand_id
1 'polypeptide(L)'
;MVRSKKLRKLFHGIALASISLNLFLLPSYCEPIVLQGNLTHAEKLVDSGQQIGKPLARTDNCGGDKDWFQVPSWLAGEWLAISTVMTEHENVLTGESQNTSSIQESRFTDTFGYQRDKYGNVWSIKFIPDVITVHEKEHESTEPQKAKMWVVRRTLEPVSENADRALYKITEFMSKIDSAKKVIEQESRESFAWYVNLKSGQIARLVDTMSYDKDGHAVERYQKTSILRRSKVFIPKDEAGNRNLRTSFCKYLELSGQGNLIPQKTGAQENTHK
;
A
#
# COMPACT_ATOMS: atom_id res chain seq x y z
N MET A 1 49.44 35.87 78.71
CA MET A 1 49.02 37.16 78.12
C MET A 1 49.79 37.33 76.81
N VAL A 2 49.19 37.01 75.65
CA VAL A 2 49.58 37.32 74.26
C VAL A 2 48.46 36.75 73.36
N ARG A 3 48.09 37.52 72.34
CA ARG A 3 46.86 37.44 71.51
C ARG A 3 46.97 36.47 70.32
N SER A 4 45.82 35.96 69.86
CA SER A 4 45.56 35.59 68.44
C SER A 4 44.05 35.30 68.26
N LYS A 5 43.20 36.31 68.02
CA LYS A 5 42.64 36.74 66.71
C LYS A 5 42.09 35.62 65.80
N LYS A 6 40.76 35.40 65.90
CA LYS A 6 39.93 34.67 64.93
C LYS A 6 39.75 35.49 63.65
N LEU A 7 40.15 34.94 62.51
CA LEU A 7 39.83 35.42 61.16
C LEU A 7 38.40 34.99 60.78
N ARG A 8 37.53 35.94 60.44
CA ARG A 8 36.22 35.65 59.81
C ARG A 8 36.43 35.44 58.30
N LYS A 9 35.93 34.32 57.80
CA LYS A 9 35.93 33.92 56.40
C LYS A 9 34.99 34.82 55.59
N LEU A 10 35.51 35.39 54.51
CA LEU A 10 34.78 35.97 53.39
C LEU A 10 34.56 34.83 52.37
N PHE A 11 33.32 34.42 52.11
CA PHE A 11 32.99 33.57 50.96
C PHE A 11 32.04 34.35 50.06
N HIS A 12 32.54 34.72 48.88
CA HIS A 12 31.76 35.28 47.79
C HIS A 12 30.88 34.18 47.21
N GLY A 13 29.57 34.43 47.15
CA GLY A 13 28.62 33.61 46.43
C GLY A 13 28.81 33.79 44.92
N ILE A 14 29.19 32.70 44.25
CA ILE A 14 29.09 32.58 42.79
C ILE A 14 27.75 31.89 42.51
N ALA A 15 26.78 32.65 42.02
CA ALA A 15 25.52 32.11 41.53
C ALA A 15 25.77 31.43 40.18
N LEU A 16 25.82 30.09 40.19
CA LEU A 16 25.76 29.26 38.98
C LEU A 16 24.32 29.30 38.44
N ALA A 17 24.09 30.09 37.41
CA ALA A 17 22.86 30.03 36.62
C ALA A 17 22.88 28.72 35.81
N SER A 18 22.20 27.69 36.32
CA SER A 18 21.87 26.48 35.57
C SER A 18 20.88 26.84 34.47
N ILE A 19 21.36 27.02 33.25
CA ILE A 19 20.51 27.10 32.05
C ILE A 19 20.12 25.66 31.74
N SER A 20 18.98 25.23 32.29
CA SER A 20 18.34 23.97 31.93
C SER A 20 17.84 24.09 30.49
N LEU A 21 18.63 23.60 29.56
CA LEU A 21 18.25 23.44 28.16
C LEU A 21 17.17 22.34 28.08
N ASN A 22 15.93 22.72 28.39
CA ASN A 22 14.76 21.88 28.15
C ASN A 22 14.59 21.76 26.64
N LEU A 23 15.18 20.71 26.06
CA LEU A 23 14.75 20.16 24.77
C LEU A 23 13.30 19.71 24.94
N PHE A 24 12.37 20.63 24.67
CA PHE A 24 10.98 20.28 24.41
C PHE A 24 10.96 19.47 23.12
N LEU A 25 10.99 18.14 23.28
CA LEU A 25 10.47 17.20 22.30
C LEU A 25 8.97 17.49 22.16
N LEU A 26 8.63 18.48 21.35
CA LEU A 26 7.25 18.69 20.95
C LEU A 26 6.82 17.42 20.20
N PRO A 27 5.82 16.67 20.68
CA PRO A 27 5.22 15.64 19.86
C PRO A 27 4.73 16.38 18.61
N SER A 28 5.25 15.97 17.45
CA SER A 28 4.76 16.47 16.18
C SER A 28 3.29 16.05 16.12
N TYR A 29 2.39 16.96 16.46
CA TYR A 29 0.96 16.77 16.29
C TYR A 29 0.74 16.62 14.79
N CYS A 30 0.68 15.37 14.34
CA CYS A 30 0.19 15.06 13.02
C CYS A 30 -1.31 15.37 13.08
N GLU A 31 -1.73 16.45 12.41
CA GLU A 31 -3.15 16.73 12.27
C GLU A 31 -3.84 15.47 11.72
N PRO A 32 -4.99 15.06 12.28
CA PRO A 32 -5.71 13.92 11.76
C PRO A 32 -5.99 14.16 10.28
N ILE A 33 -5.57 13.22 9.43
CA ILE A 33 -5.82 13.27 7.99
C ILE A 33 -7.33 13.05 7.81
N VAL A 34 -8.08 14.14 7.71
CA VAL A 34 -9.51 14.09 7.40
C VAL A 34 -9.67 13.86 5.90
N LEU A 35 -10.33 12.76 5.53
CA LEU A 35 -10.72 12.49 4.15
C LEU A 35 -11.69 13.57 3.68
N GLN A 36 -11.26 14.44 2.78
CA GLN A 36 -12.15 15.34 2.05
C GLN A 36 -12.54 14.67 0.73
N GLY A 37 -13.80 14.26 0.62
CA GLY A 37 -14.40 13.76 -0.62
C GLY A 37 -15.51 12.76 -0.38
N ASN A 38 -16.69 13.00 -0.95
CA ASN A 38 -17.76 12.00 -1.03
C ASN A 38 -17.37 10.97 -2.11
N LEU A 39 -16.51 10.01 -1.78
CA LEU A 39 -16.33 8.84 -2.64
C LEU A 39 -17.45 7.86 -2.34
N THR A 40 -18.12 7.43 -3.41
CA THR A 40 -19.21 6.46 -3.32
C THR A 40 -18.75 5.19 -4.02
N HIS A 41 -18.81 4.08 -3.29
CA HIS A 41 -18.59 2.77 -3.89
C HIS A 41 -19.73 2.42 -4.84
N ALA A 42 -19.46 1.56 -5.82
CA ALA A 42 -20.51 1.04 -6.68
C ALA A 42 -21.61 0.36 -5.85
N GLU A 43 -22.87 0.54 -6.23
CA GLU A 43 -23.97 -0.22 -5.60
C GLU A 43 -23.89 -1.72 -5.94
N LYS A 44 -23.31 -2.03 -7.11
CA LYS A 44 -23.16 -3.37 -7.61
C LYS A 44 -21.86 -3.52 -8.40
N LEU A 45 -21.11 -4.59 -8.12
CA LEU A 45 -19.89 -4.93 -8.85
C LEU A 45 -19.97 -6.37 -9.36
N VAL A 46 -20.18 -6.55 -10.67
CA VAL A 46 -20.51 -7.86 -11.25
C VAL A 46 -19.28 -8.62 -11.75
N ASP A 47 -19.37 -9.94 -11.52
CA ASP A 47 -18.47 -11.07 -11.69
C ASP A 47 -17.22 -10.95 -12.60
N SER A 48 -16.17 -11.58 -12.10
CA SER A 48 -14.93 -12.03 -12.73
C SER A 48 -15.09 -12.88 -14.00
N GLY A 49 -16.28 -13.46 -14.23
CA GLY A 49 -16.55 -14.44 -15.28
C GLY A 49 -16.05 -15.85 -14.99
N GLN A 50 -15.58 -16.13 -13.76
CA GLN A 50 -15.21 -17.49 -13.35
C GLN A 50 -16.48 -18.29 -12.94
N GLN A 51 -16.44 -19.61 -13.08
CA GLN A 51 -17.56 -20.48 -12.74
C GLN A 51 -17.21 -21.36 -11.54
N ILE A 52 -18.05 -21.33 -10.50
CA ILE A 52 -17.95 -22.24 -9.35
C ILE A 52 -17.97 -23.71 -9.82
N GLY A 53 -17.09 -24.54 -9.25
CA GLY A 53 -16.90 -25.94 -9.55
C GLY A 53 -16.04 -26.22 -10.79
N LYS A 54 -15.65 -25.20 -11.56
CA LYS A 54 -14.74 -25.32 -12.70
C LYS A 54 -13.29 -25.05 -12.29
N PRO A 55 -12.30 -25.60 -13.01
CA PRO A 55 -10.92 -25.16 -12.87
C PRO A 55 -10.82 -23.64 -13.08
N LEU A 56 -9.93 -22.98 -12.34
CA LEU A 56 -9.63 -21.57 -12.57
C LEU A 56 -9.31 -21.39 -14.05
N ALA A 57 -10.12 -20.60 -14.77
CA ALA A 57 -9.85 -20.35 -16.17
C ALA A 57 -8.48 -19.69 -16.22
N ARG A 58 -7.56 -20.33 -16.97
CA ARG A 58 -6.23 -19.79 -17.16
C ARG A 58 -6.39 -18.43 -17.80
N THR A 59 -6.15 -17.41 -17.02
CA THR A 59 -6.12 -16.06 -17.52
C THR A 59 -4.76 -15.82 -18.14
N ASP A 60 -4.44 -16.59 -19.18
CA ASP A 60 -3.21 -16.42 -19.96
C ASP A 60 -3.17 -15.02 -20.60
N ASN A 61 -4.30 -14.29 -20.57
CA ASN A 61 -4.47 -12.87 -20.93
C ASN A 61 -4.71 -11.91 -19.74
N CYS A 62 -4.75 -12.34 -18.48
CA CYS A 62 -4.82 -11.40 -17.33
C CYS A 62 -3.44 -10.95 -16.83
N GLY A 63 -2.38 -11.18 -17.61
CA GLY A 63 -1.20 -10.33 -17.61
C GLY A 63 -1.07 -9.62 -18.95
N GLY A 64 -2.19 -9.20 -19.53
CA GLY A 64 -2.18 -8.47 -20.79
C GLY A 64 -1.32 -7.23 -20.65
N ASP A 65 -0.80 -6.74 -21.78
CA ASP A 65 -0.09 -5.47 -21.90
C ASP A 65 -1.02 -4.26 -21.63
N LYS A 66 -1.84 -4.31 -20.57
CA LYS A 66 -2.84 -3.33 -20.15
C LYS A 66 -2.72 -2.95 -18.67
N ASP A 67 -1.88 -3.64 -17.90
CA ASP A 67 -1.82 -3.47 -16.44
C ASP A 67 -0.72 -2.51 -15.98
N TRP A 68 -0.14 -1.75 -16.91
CA TRP A 68 0.80 -0.68 -16.57
C TRP A 68 0.04 0.60 -16.22
N PHE A 69 0.50 1.25 -15.16
CA PHE A 69 -0.03 2.53 -14.70
C PHE A 69 1.10 3.41 -14.18
N GLN A 70 0.96 4.72 -14.36
CA GLN A 70 1.91 5.67 -13.80
C GLN A 70 1.73 5.78 -12.29
N VAL A 71 2.84 6.04 -11.59
CA VAL A 71 2.85 6.37 -10.17
C VAL A 71 3.75 7.57 -9.92
N PRO A 72 3.45 8.40 -8.91
CA PRO A 72 4.32 9.50 -8.54
C PRO A 72 5.70 9.00 -8.14
N SER A 73 6.74 9.74 -8.53
CA SER A 73 8.13 9.42 -8.19
C SER A 73 8.37 9.29 -6.68
N TRP A 74 7.61 10.02 -5.85
CA TRP A 74 7.71 9.92 -4.39
C TRP A 74 7.10 8.63 -3.84
N LEU A 75 6.17 7.99 -4.56
CA LEU A 75 5.56 6.71 -4.19
C LEU A 75 6.36 5.52 -4.73
N ALA A 76 7.22 5.74 -5.73
CA ALA A 76 8.04 4.68 -6.32
C ALA A 76 9.05 4.08 -5.31
N GLY A 77 9.13 2.75 -5.28
CA GLY A 77 10.02 1.99 -4.42
C GLY A 77 9.32 0.82 -3.73
N GLU A 78 10.00 0.27 -2.73
CA GLU A 78 9.46 -0.77 -1.85
C GLU A 78 9.14 -0.15 -0.48
N TRP A 79 7.97 -0.47 0.05
CA TRP A 79 7.43 0.09 1.28
C TRP A 79 7.03 -1.02 2.22
N LEU A 80 7.57 -1.00 3.43
CA LEU A 80 7.23 -1.92 4.50
C LEU A 80 6.20 -1.28 5.42
N ALA A 81 5.06 -1.93 5.61
CA ALA A 81 4.09 -1.54 6.62
C ALA A 81 4.68 -1.73 8.03
N ILE A 82 4.72 -0.64 8.80
CA ILE A 82 5.16 -0.63 10.20
C ILE A 82 3.98 -0.90 11.12
N SER A 83 2.83 -0.30 10.80
CA SER A 83 1.59 -0.47 11.54
C SER A 83 0.42 -0.49 10.58
N THR A 84 -0.62 -1.24 10.94
CA THR A 84 -1.93 -1.19 10.29
C THR A 84 -3.01 -1.22 11.36
N VAL A 85 -3.99 -0.35 11.23
CA VAL A 85 -5.14 -0.28 12.12
C VAL A 85 -6.37 -0.37 11.25
N MET A 86 -7.21 -1.38 11.49
CA MET A 86 -8.56 -1.39 10.94
C MET A 86 -9.36 -0.42 11.78
N THR A 87 -9.85 0.68 11.20
CA THR A 87 -10.51 1.77 11.94
C THR A 87 -12.02 1.58 11.99
N GLU A 88 -12.58 0.94 10.96
CA GLU A 88 -14.02 0.71 10.82
C GLU A 88 -14.23 -0.61 10.08
N HIS A 89 -15.26 -1.34 10.48
CA HIS A 89 -15.75 -2.52 9.80
C HIS A 89 -17.27 -2.58 9.94
N GLU A 90 -17.97 -2.69 8.83
CA GLU A 90 -19.42 -2.65 8.73
C GLU A 90 -19.90 -3.87 7.96
N ASN A 91 -20.88 -4.59 8.52
CA ASN A 91 -21.67 -5.55 7.77
C ASN A 91 -22.79 -4.79 7.06
N VAL A 92 -22.70 -4.70 5.74
CA VAL A 92 -23.61 -3.88 4.92
C VAL A 92 -25.02 -4.47 4.90
N LEU A 93 -25.16 -5.80 5.07
CA LEU A 93 -26.45 -6.47 5.07
C LEU A 93 -27.24 -6.21 6.35
N THR A 94 -26.57 -6.12 7.50
CA THR A 94 -27.21 -5.90 8.81
C THR A 94 -27.15 -4.44 9.27
N GLY A 95 -26.27 -3.62 8.67
CA GLY A 95 -25.94 -2.28 9.13
C GLY A 95 -25.13 -2.24 10.43
N GLU A 96 -24.65 -3.40 10.91
CA GLU A 96 -23.86 -3.45 12.13
C GLU A 96 -22.43 -2.95 11.88
N SER A 97 -22.07 -1.86 12.54
CA SER A 97 -20.72 -1.29 12.50
C SER A 97 -19.94 -1.60 13.78
N GLN A 98 -18.69 -2.02 13.63
CA GLN A 98 -17.73 -2.18 14.70
C GLN A 98 -16.56 -1.23 14.47
N ASN A 99 -16.46 -0.21 15.32
CA ASN A 99 -15.24 0.58 15.42
C ASN A 99 -14.20 -0.25 16.15
N THR A 100 -13.26 -0.76 15.38
CA THR A 100 -12.15 -1.50 15.96
C THR A 100 -11.00 -0.51 16.08
N SER A 101 -10.40 -0.38 17.27
CA SER A 101 -9.13 0.33 17.43
C SER A 101 -7.99 -0.66 17.65
N SER A 102 -8.15 -1.89 17.15
CA SER A 102 -7.12 -2.91 17.31
C SER A 102 -6.00 -2.63 16.32
N ILE A 103 -4.82 -2.36 16.86
CA ILE A 103 -3.60 -2.33 16.08
C ILE A 103 -3.34 -3.78 15.68
N GLN A 104 -3.53 -4.09 14.40
CA GLN A 104 -3.03 -5.34 13.84
C GLN A 104 -1.59 -5.07 13.40
N GLU A 105 -0.64 -5.76 14.01
CA GLU A 105 0.73 -5.81 13.49
C GLU A 105 0.74 -6.58 12.16
N SER A 106 0.28 -5.93 11.10
CA SER A 106 0.38 -6.44 9.74
C SER A 106 1.71 -5.98 9.14
N ARG A 107 2.59 -6.94 8.87
CA ARG A 107 3.82 -6.70 8.13
C ARG A 107 3.59 -7.17 6.70
N PHE A 108 3.30 -6.23 5.82
CA PHE A 108 3.28 -6.46 4.38
C PHE A 108 4.24 -5.50 3.68
N THR A 109 4.63 -5.88 2.47
CA THR A 109 5.49 -5.06 1.62
C THR A 109 4.74 -4.71 0.36
N ASP A 110 4.63 -3.41 0.07
CA ASP A 110 4.10 -2.90 -1.19
C ASP A 110 5.26 -2.45 -2.09
N THR A 111 5.18 -2.78 -3.38
CA THR A 111 6.11 -2.29 -4.40
C THR A 111 5.35 -1.45 -5.41
N PHE A 112 5.90 -0.27 -5.71
CA PHE A 112 5.44 0.64 -6.75
C PHE A 112 6.59 0.98 -7.69
N GLY A 113 6.33 0.91 -8.98
CA GLY A 113 7.30 1.25 -10.01
C GLY A 113 8.21 0.07 -10.37
N TYR A 114 8.28 -0.21 -11.66
CA TYR A 114 9.12 -1.24 -12.27
C TYR A 114 9.90 -0.69 -13.48
N GLN A 115 9.33 0.26 -14.22
CA GLN A 115 9.94 0.83 -15.42
C GLN A 115 9.90 2.36 -15.36
N ARG A 116 10.72 3.01 -16.19
CA ARG A 116 10.64 4.46 -16.46
C ARG A 116 10.37 4.66 -17.93
N ASP A 117 9.54 5.63 -18.27
CA ASP A 117 9.40 6.07 -19.65
C ASP A 117 10.55 6.99 -20.10
N LYS A 118 10.49 7.42 -21.36
CA LYS A 118 11.45 8.35 -21.98
C LYS A 118 11.61 9.67 -21.21
N TYR A 119 10.58 10.14 -20.52
CA TYR A 119 10.59 11.40 -19.77
C TYR A 119 10.93 11.18 -18.29
N GLY A 120 11.17 9.94 -17.88
CA GLY A 120 11.52 9.59 -16.51
C GLY A 120 10.33 9.38 -15.59
N ASN A 121 9.09 9.40 -16.09
CA ASN A 121 7.93 9.06 -15.26
C ASN A 121 8.00 7.58 -14.88
N VAL A 122 7.55 7.27 -13.67
CA VAL A 122 7.63 5.92 -13.13
C VAL A 122 6.36 5.14 -13.44
N TRP A 123 6.54 3.94 -13.95
CA TRP A 123 5.46 3.05 -14.33
C TRP A 123 5.50 1.79 -13.48
N SER A 124 4.34 1.43 -12.93
CA SER A 124 4.14 0.23 -12.13
C SER A 124 3.28 -0.77 -12.89
N ILE A 125 3.38 -2.05 -12.52
CA ILE A 125 2.52 -3.13 -12.98
C ILE A 125 2.06 -3.93 -11.77
N LYS A 126 0.85 -4.50 -11.82
CA LYS A 126 0.41 -5.52 -10.86
C LYS A 126 0.43 -6.88 -11.55
N PHE A 127 1.12 -7.83 -10.94
CA PHE A 127 1.19 -9.19 -11.47
C PHE A 127 -0.07 -9.95 -11.10
N ILE A 128 -0.75 -10.47 -12.11
CA ILE A 128 -1.87 -11.37 -11.98
C ILE A 128 -1.51 -12.71 -12.66
N PRO A 129 -2.02 -13.85 -12.16
CA PRO A 129 -2.73 -13.96 -10.89
C PRO A 129 -1.83 -13.68 -9.68
N ASP A 130 -2.42 -13.07 -8.65
CA ASP A 130 -1.79 -12.82 -7.35
C ASP A 130 -2.43 -13.72 -6.29
N VAL A 131 -1.69 -14.14 -5.27
CA VAL A 131 -2.22 -14.99 -4.20
C VAL A 131 -2.20 -14.20 -2.90
N ILE A 132 -3.39 -13.84 -2.42
CA ILE A 132 -3.56 -13.18 -1.14
C ILE A 132 -4.02 -14.21 -0.09
N THR A 133 -3.59 -14.00 1.14
CA THR A 133 -4.07 -14.79 2.28
C THR A 133 -5.13 -13.97 3.01
N VAL A 134 -6.32 -14.54 3.14
CA VAL A 134 -7.46 -13.96 3.87
C VAL A 134 -7.70 -14.78 5.13
N HIS A 135 -8.09 -14.08 6.20
CA HIS A 135 -8.49 -14.71 7.45
C HIS A 135 -9.96 -15.09 7.34
N GLU A 136 -10.28 -16.37 7.54
CA GLU A 136 -11.66 -16.82 7.59
C GLU A 136 -12.23 -16.59 8.99
N LYS A 137 -13.44 -16.04 9.06
CA LYS A 137 -14.20 -15.98 10.30
C LYS A 137 -14.73 -17.38 10.58
N GLU A 138 -14.07 -18.15 11.43
CA GLU A 138 -14.69 -19.34 12.01
C GLU A 138 -15.47 -18.98 13.27
N HIS A 139 -16.67 -19.55 13.38
CA HIS A 139 -17.59 -19.25 14.46
C HIS A 139 -17.20 -19.91 15.80
N GLU A 140 -16.27 -20.89 15.83
CA GLU A 140 -15.96 -21.67 17.05
C GLU A 140 -14.52 -22.21 17.13
N SER A 141 -13.63 -21.83 16.21
CA SER A 141 -12.24 -22.33 16.20
C SER A 141 -11.30 -21.43 16.99
N THR A 142 -10.45 -22.05 17.82
CA THR A 142 -9.38 -21.38 18.57
C THR A 142 -8.23 -20.90 17.69
N GLU A 143 -8.13 -21.35 16.43
CA GLU A 143 -7.09 -20.90 15.49
C GLU A 143 -7.72 -20.27 14.24
N PRO A 144 -7.33 -19.04 13.85
CA PRO A 144 -7.86 -18.41 12.65
C PRO A 144 -7.42 -19.17 11.41
N GLN A 145 -8.36 -19.82 10.73
CA GLN A 145 -8.10 -20.44 9.44
C GLN A 145 -7.72 -19.38 8.41
N LYS A 146 -6.70 -19.71 7.60
CA LYS A 146 -6.19 -18.85 6.54
C LYS A 146 -6.58 -19.48 5.21
N ALA A 147 -7.43 -18.81 4.46
CA ALA A 147 -7.70 -19.18 3.08
C ALA A 147 -6.80 -18.42 2.11
N LYS A 148 -6.51 -19.05 0.97
CA LYS A 148 -5.82 -18.42 -0.14
C LYS A 148 -6.86 -18.02 -1.18
N MET A 149 -6.87 -16.74 -1.51
CA MET A 149 -7.64 -16.23 -2.64
C MET A 149 -6.70 -15.84 -3.77
N TRP A 150 -7.11 -16.19 -4.97
CA TRP A 150 -6.41 -15.87 -6.20
C TRP A 150 -7.05 -14.62 -6.78
N VAL A 151 -6.32 -13.51 -6.83
CA VAL A 151 -6.74 -12.32 -7.57
C VAL A 151 -6.55 -12.65 -9.05
N VAL A 152 -7.65 -12.81 -9.77
CA VAL A 152 -7.67 -13.22 -11.19
C VAL A 152 -7.74 -12.03 -12.14
N ARG A 153 -8.17 -10.88 -11.65
CA ARG A 153 -8.21 -9.61 -12.37
C ARG A 153 -8.11 -8.47 -11.36
N ARG A 154 -7.34 -7.44 -11.71
CA ARG A 154 -7.19 -6.22 -10.91
C ARG A 154 -7.12 -5.03 -11.86
N THR A 155 -7.90 -3.99 -11.61
CA THR A 155 -7.71 -2.68 -12.23
C THR A 155 -7.23 -1.69 -11.18
N LEU A 156 -6.45 -0.71 -11.61
CA LEU A 156 -5.97 0.35 -10.76
C LEU A 156 -6.01 1.65 -11.56
N GLU A 157 -6.90 2.54 -11.14
CA GLU A 157 -7.23 3.78 -11.84
C GLU A 157 -6.83 4.97 -10.98
N PRO A 158 -5.99 5.90 -11.48
CA PRO A 158 -5.71 7.13 -10.76
C PRO A 158 -6.96 8.01 -10.72
N VAL A 159 -7.42 8.37 -9.52
CA VAL A 159 -8.56 9.30 -9.33
C VAL A 159 -8.05 10.73 -9.20
N SER A 160 -6.98 10.92 -8.43
CA SER A 160 -6.32 12.21 -8.27
C SER A 160 -4.88 12.04 -7.82
N GLU A 161 -3.98 12.90 -8.31
CA GLU A 161 -2.58 12.90 -7.92
C GLU A 161 -2.08 14.34 -7.77
N ASN A 162 -1.28 14.60 -6.74
CA ASN A 162 -0.53 15.82 -6.57
C ASN A 162 0.86 15.53 -5.96
N ALA A 163 1.58 16.59 -5.59
CA ALA A 163 2.96 16.49 -5.11
C ALA A 163 3.13 15.67 -3.81
N ASP A 164 2.08 15.57 -2.99
CA ASP A 164 2.12 14.95 -1.66
C ASP A 164 1.07 13.86 -1.45
N ARG A 165 0.16 13.64 -2.41
CA ARG A 165 -0.98 12.73 -2.29
C ARG A 165 -1.28 12.03 -3.61
N ALA A 166 -1.68 10.77 -3.51
CA ALA A 166 -2.22 10.01 -4.63
C ALA A 166 -3.43 9.22 -4.16
N LEU A 167 -4.50 9.22 -4.96
CA LEU A 167 -5.70 8.44 -4.74
C LEU A 167 -5.90 7.51 -5.93
N TYR A 168 -6.03 6.22 -5.63
CA TYR A 168 -6.33 5.20 -6.61
C TYR A 168 -7.64 4.52 -6.29
N LYS A 169 -8.42 4.26 -7.33
CA LYS A 169 -9.53 3.32 -7.31
C LYS A 169 -8.99 1.96 -7.76
N ILE A 170 -9.21 0.93 -6.96
CA ILE A 170 -8.75 -0.43 -7.20
C ILE A 170 -9.97 -1.32 -7.27
N THR A 171 -10.09 -2.09 -8.34
CA THR A 171 -11.13 -3.12 -8.45
C THR A 171 -10.47 -4.48 -8.56
N GLU A 172 -10.82 -5.40 -7.67
CA GLU A 172 -10.24 -6.74 -7.61
C GLU A 172 -11.33 -7.78 -7.79
N PHE A 173 -11.01 -8.83 -8.55
CA PHE A 173 -11.85 -10.01 -8.71
C PHE A 173 -11.05 -11.21 -8.25
N MET A 174 -11.61 -11.96 -7.31
CA MET A 174 -10.90 -12.99 -6.58
C MET A 174 -11.66 -14.31 -6.60
N SER A 175 -10.91 -15.40 -6.54
CA SER A 175 -11.47 -16.74 -6.46
C SER A 175 -10.75 -17.54 -5.38
N LYS A 176 -11.52 -18.19 -4.52
CA LYS A 176 -11.02 -19.24 -3.62
C LYS A 176 -11.01 -20.56 -4.37
N ILE A 177 -9.96 -21.33 -4.19
CA ILE A 177 -9.71 -22.55 -4.95
C ILE A 177 -9.50 -23.72 -3.99
N ASP A 178 -10.11 -24.87 -4.28
CA ASP A 178 -9.92 -26.10 -3.52
C ASP A 178 -8.60 -26.83 -3.85
N SER A 179 -8.36 -27.96 -3.17
CA SER A 179 -7.19 -28.82 -3.43
C SER A 179 -7.17 -29.43 -4.83
N ALA A 180 -8.32 -29.56 -5.49
CA ALA A 180 -8.48 -30.03 -6.86
C ALA A 180 -8.34 -28.90 -7.91
N LYS A 181 -7.94 -27.70 -7.49
CA LYS A 181 -7.79 -26.50 -8.32
C LYS A 181 -9.09 -25.99 -8.94
N LYS A 182 -10.24 -26.28 -8.32
CA LYS A 182 -11.55 -25.77 -8.73
C LYS A 182 -11.93 -24.54 -7.92
N VAL A 183 -12.61 -23.60 -8.57
CA VAL A 183 -13.18 -22.42 -7.93
C VAL A 183 -14.31 -22.87 -7.00
N ILE A 184 -14.25 -22.51 -5.73
CA ILE A 184 -15.30 -22.83 -4.74
C ILE A 184 -16.02 -21.59 -4.24
N GLU A 185 -15.41 -20.42 -4.40
CA GLU A 185 -15.97 -19.14 -3.96
C GLU A 185 -15.41 -18.02 -4.81
N GLN A 186 -16.19 -16.96 -4.98
CA GLN A 186 -15.81 -15.75 -5.69
C GLN A 186 -16.23 -14.54 -4.90
N GLU A 187 -15.37 -13.54 -4.91
CA GLU A 187 -15.61 -12.25 -4.29
C GLU A 187 -15.05 -11.19 -5.24
N SER A 188 -15.69 -10.02 -5.26
CA SER A 188 -15.07 -8.84 -5.84
C SER A 188 -14.90 -7.75 -4.79
N ARG A 189 -13.94 -6.86 -4.99
CA ARG A 189 -13.67 -5.73 -4.11
C ARG A 189 -13.52 -4.47 -4.92
N GLU A 190 -14.01 -3.38 -4.34
CA GLU A 190 -13.68 -2.03 -4.75
C GLU A 190 -13.00 -1.33 -3.57
N SER A 191 -11.85 -0.73 -3.83
CA SER A 191 -11.10 0.01 -2.81
C SER A 191 -10.71 1.39 -3.32
N PHE A 192 -10.84 2.37 -2.45
CA PHE A 192 -10.19 3.66 -2.61
C PHE A 192 -8.96 3.69 -1.70
N ALA A 193 -7.78 3.84 -2.31
CA ALA A 193 -6.51 3.85 -1.61
C ALA A 193 -5.84 5.22 -1.72
N TRP A 194 -5.81 5.94 -0.61
CA TRP A 194 -5.08 7.19 -0.46
C TRP A 194 -3.67 6.90 0.03
N TYR A 195 -2.70 7.54 -0.60
CA TYR A 195 -1.32 7.58 -0.18
C TYR A 195 -0.97 9.04 0.09
N VAL A 196 -0.40 9.32 1.27
CA VAL A 196 0.03 10.65 1.66
C VAL A 196 1.50 10.58 2.04
N ASN A 197 2.32 11.42 1.39
CA ASN A 197 3.74 11.53 1.66
C ASN A 197 3.98 12.18 3.03
N LEU A 198 4.38 11.37 4.01
CA LEU A 198 4.80 11.85 5.30
C LEU A 198 6.30 12.16 5.18
N LYS A 199 6.68 13.43 5.37
CA LYS A 199 8.09 13.86 5.45
C LYS A 199 8.90 12.83 6.28
N SER A 200 10.16 12.56 5.91
CA SER A 200 11.06 11.51 6.49
C SER A 200 11.05 10.11 5.83
N GLY A 201 10.53 9.98 4.61
CA GLY A 201 10.58 8.68 3.89
C GLY A 201 9.53 7.68 4.37
N GLN A 202 8.44 8.20 4.92
CA GLN A 202 7.26 7.44 5.31
C GLN A 202 6.08 7.86 4.42
N ILE A 203 5.07 7.00 4.36
CA ILE A 203 3.78 7.36 3.78
C ILE A 203 2.67 6.88 4.72
N ALA A 204 1.62 7.68 4.83
CA ALA A 204 0.35 7.20 5.34
C ALA A 204 -0.42 6.58 4.18
N ARG A 205 -1.04 5.45 4.44
CA ARG A 205 -1.98 4.80 3.54
C ARG A 205 -3.31 4.69 4.24
N LEU A 206 -4.36 5.19 3.61
CA LEU A 206 -5.73 4.97 4.04
C LEU A 206 -6.44 4.21 2.93
N VAL A 207 -7.18 3.18 3.30
CA VAL A 207 -7.92 2.34 2.37
C VAL A 207 -9.34 2.20 2.87
N ASP A 208 -10.30 2.52 2.03
CA ASP A 208 -11.71 2.21 2.24
C ASP A 208 -12.11 1.15 1.21
N THR A 209 -12.56 -0.01 1.67
CA THR A 209 -12.87 -1.17 0.82
C THR A 209 -14.31 -1.59 1.01
N MET A 210 -14.98 -1.83 -0.10
CA MET A 210 -16.26 -2.53 -0.19
C MET A 210 -16.03 -3.90 -0.83
N SER A 211 -16.52 -4.95 -0.17
CA SER A 211 -16.54 -6.32 -0.68
C SER A 211 -17.93 -6.67 -1.21
N TYR A 212 -17.98 -7.45 -2.28
CA TYR A 212 -19.21 -7.85 -2.95
C TYR A 212 -19.28 -9.37 -3.12
N ASP A 213 -20.48 -9.92 -2.98
CA ASP A 213 -20.75 -11.35 -3.19
C ASP A 213 -20.66 -11.75 -4.68
N LYS A 214 -20.88 -13.04 -4.95
CA LYS A 214 -20.89 -13.60 -6.32
C LYS A 214 -21.95 -12.98 -7.24
N ASP A 215 -23.03 -12.43 -6.68
CA ASP A 215 -24.13 -11.80 -7.41
C ASP A 215 -23.89 -10.29 -7.57
N GLY A 216 -22.80 -9.79 -7.00
CA GLY A 216 -22.29 -8.43 -7.06
C GLY A 216 -22.87 -7.48 -6.01
N HIS A 217 -23.59 -7.98 -5.01
CA HIS A 217 -24.15 -7.16 -3.94
C HIS A 217 -23.12 -6.89 -2.86
N ALA A 218 -23.12 -5.67 -2.32
CA ALA A 218 -22.24 -5.29 -1.22
C ALA A 218 -22.53 -6.13 0.04
N VAL A 219 -21.47 -6.61 0.70
CA VAL A 219 -21.56 -7.49 1.87
C VAL A 219 -20.87 -6.88 3.08
N GLU A 220 -19.65 -6.38 2.90
CA GLU A 220 -18.83 -5.83 3.98
C GLU A 220 -18.11 -4.58 3.51
N ARG A 221 -17.99 -3.60 4.40
CA ARG A 221 -17.13 -2.43 4.22
C ARG A 221 -16.11 -2.38 5.34
N TYR A 222 -14.88 -2.03 5.04
CA TYR A 222 -13.89 -1.75 6.07
C TYR A 222 -12.92 -0.65 5.67
N GLN A 223 -12.44 0.05 6.69
CA GLN A 223 -11.41 1.06 6.57
C GLN A 223 -10.13 0.63 7.29
N LYS A 224 -9.00 0.88 6.66
CA LYS A 224 -7.67 0.60 7.22
C LYS A 224 -6.76 1.79 7.04
N THR A 225 -6.06 2.16 8.11
CA THR A 225 -4.95 3.09 8.06
C THR A 225 -3.64 2.35 8.31
N SER A 226 -2.63 2.61 7.50
CA SER A 226 -1.29 2.06 7.66
C SER A 226 -0.24 3.16 7.60
N ILE A 227 0.82 3.00 8.39
CA ILE A 227 2.06 3.76 8.19
C ILE A 227 3.09 2.84 7.54
N LEU A 228 3.61 3.27 6.41
CA LEU A 228 4.64 2.53 5.68
C LEU A 228 5.95 3.31 5.68
N ARG A 229 7.06 2.61 5.77
CA ARG A 229 8.41 3.16 5.63
C ARG A 229 9.07 2.58 4.40
N ARG A 230 9.76 3.43 3.65
CA ARG A 230 10.51 3.00 2.47
C ARG A 230 11.60 2.01 2.89
N SER A 231 11.53 0.79 2.37
CA SER A 231 12.57 -0.24 2.57
C SER A 231 13.60 -0.23 1.44
N LYS A 232 13.18 0.10 0.21
CA LYS A 232 14.08 0.23 -0.95
C LYS A 232 13.66 1.40 -1.84
N VAL A 233 14.66 2.12 -2.37
CA VAL A 233 14.43 3.13 -3.39
C VAL A 233 14.07 2.48 -4.73
N PHE A 234 13.35 3.21 -5.57
CA PHE A 234 13.02 2.74 -6.90
C PHE A 234 14.26 2.64 -7.79
N ILE A 235 14.44 1.45 -8.38
CA ILE A 235 15.40 1.17 -9.44
C ILE A 235 14.62 0.45 -10.55
N PRO A 236 14.66 0.93 -11.80
CA PRO A 236 14.02 0.22 -12.91
C PRO A 236 14.51 -1.22 -13.03
N LYS A 237 13.61 -2.15 -13.32
CA LYS A 237 13.89 -3.58 -13.45
C LYS A 237 13.37 -4.07 -14.78
N ASP A 238 14.26 -4.58 -15.61
CA ASP A 238 13.88 -5.15 -16.91
C ASP A 238 13.26 -6.54 -16.77
N GLU A 239 13.41 -7.19 -15.61
CA GLU A 239 12.93 -8.55 -15.35
C GLU A 239 12.28 -8.67 -13.97
N ALA A 240 11.25 -9.53 -13.86
CA ALA A 240 10.69 -10.00 -12.60
C ALA A 240 10.32 -11.48 -12.72
N GLY A 241 11.04 -12.34 -11.99
CA GLY A 241 10.91 -13.79 -12.15
C GLY A 241 11.31 -14.21 -13.57
N ASN A 242 10.39 -14.85 -14.29
CA ASN A 242 10.57 -15.26 -15.68
C ASN A 242 9.97 -14.28 -16.70
N ARG A 243 9.54 -13.09 -16.27
CA ARG A 243 8.90 -12.08 -17.14
C ARG A 243 9.89 -11.00 -17.55
N ASN A 244 9.96 -10.70 -18.85
CA ASN A 244 10.66 -9.55 -19.38
C ASN A 244 9.75 -8.30 -19.31
N LEU A 245 9.94 -7.51 -18.26
CA LEU A 245 9.15 -6.30 -17.98
C LEU A 245 9.42 -5.21 -19.00
N ARG A 246 10.64 -5.08 -19.51
CA ARG A 246 10.98 -4.05 -20.49
C ARG A 246 10.20 -4.24 -21.79
N THR A 247 10.20 -5.47 -22.31
CA THR A 247 9.46 -5.83 -23.53
C THR A 247 7.95 -5.65 -23.33
N SER A 248 7.40 -6.11 -22.20
CA SER A 248 5.97 -5.92 -21.89
C SER A 248 5.61 -4.43 -21.76
N PHE A 249 6.46 -3.62 -21.13
CA PHE A 249 6.24 -2.18 -20.99
C PHE A 249 6.27 -1.45 -22.33
N CYS A 250 7.27 -1.71 -23.18
CA CYS A 250 7.32 -1.13 -24.52
C CYS A 250 6.08 -1.52 -25.34
N LYS A 251 5.68 -2.79 -25.30
CA LYS A 251 4.50 -3.29 -25.99
C LYS A 251 3.21 -2.63 -25.47
N TYR A 252 3.08 -2.44 -24.15
CA TYR A 252 1.97 -1.68 -23.56
C TYR A 252 1.90 -0.27 -24.14
N LEU A 253 3.03 0.46 -24.16
CA LEU A 253 3.06 1.83 -24.68
C LEU A 253 2.73 1.90 -26.17
N GLU A 254 3.17 0.93 -26.97
CA GLU A 254 2.79 0.84 -28.39
C GLU A 254 1.29 0.62 -28.57
N LEU A 255 0.75 -0.39 -27.87
CA LEU A 255 -0.67 -0.76 -27.97
C LEU A 255 -1.61 0.31 -27.39
N SER A 256 -1.15 1.10 -26.44
CA SER A 256 -1.92 2.22 -25.87
C SER A 256 -1.80 3.53 -26.65
N GLY A 257 -1.08 3.52 -27.79
CA GLY A 257 -0.85 4.72 -28.61
C GLY A 257 0.14 5.71 -28.00
N GLN A 258 0.90 5.29 -26.99
CA GLN A 258 1.90 6.08 -26.25
C GLN A 258 3.34 5.72 -26.66
N GLY A 259 3.56 5.28 -27.90
CA GLY A 259 4.87 4.86 -28.40
C GLY A 259 5.96 5.95 -28.29
N ASN A 260 5.58 7.23 -28.20
CA ASN A 260 6.47 8.35 -27.94
C ASN A 260 7.11 8.32 -26.54
N LEU A 261 6.55 7.55 -25.60
CA LEU A 261 7.05 7.33 -24.24
C LEU A 261 8.06 6.19 -24.14
N ILE A 262 8.26 5.39 -25.20
CA ILE A 262 9.16 4.23 -25.16
C ILE A 262 10.57 4.68 -24.74
N PRO A 263 11.17 4.07 -23.71
CA PRO A 263 12.44 4.55 -23.20
C PRO A 263 13.51 4.24 -24.24
N GLN A 264 14.36 5.23 -24.55
CA GLN A 264 15.47 5.03 -25.48
C GLN A 264 16.39 3.95 -24.93
N LYS A 265 17.01 3.16 -25.83
CA LYS A 265 18.10 2.27 -25.43
C LYS A 265 19.21 3.17 -24.91
N THR A 266 19.33 3.27 -23.58
CA THR A 266 20.55 3.79 -22.97
C THR A 266 21.65 2.87 -23.48
N GLY A 267 22.54 3.40 -24.32
CA GLY A 267 23.72 2.66 -24.76
C GLY A 267 24.37 2.07 -23.52
N ALA A 268 24.60 0.76 -23.55
CA ALA A 268 25.16 0.03 -22.43
C ALA A 268 26.41 0.76 -21.93
N GLN A 269 26.32 1.39 -20.76
CA GLN A 269 27.53 1.64 -19.99
C GLN A 269 27.94 0.28 -19.46
N GLU A 270 28.85 -0.36 -20.18
CA GLU A 270 29.63 -1.51 -19.75
C GLU A 270 30.27 -1.15 -18.40
N ASN A 271 29.62 -1.54 -17.30
CA ASN A 271 30.25 -1.60 -16.00
C ASN A 271 31.17 -2.83 -15.99
N THR A 272 32.33 -2.73 -16.63
CA THR A 272 33.48 -3.58 -16.34
C THR A 272 34.01 -3.19 -14.95
N HIS A 273 33.43 -3.73 -13.90
CA HIS A 273 34.15 -3.89 -12.64
C HIS A 273 34.93 -5.21 -12.73
N LYS A 274 36.22 -5.07 -13.09
CA LYS A 274 37.27 -6.01 -12.66
C LYS A 274 37.58 -5.78 -11.20
#